data_AF-A0A6B1CU15-F1
#
_entry.id   AF-A0A6B1CU15-F1
#
_cell.length_a   1.000
_cell.length_b   1.000
_cell.length_c   1.000
_cell.angle_alpha   90.00
_cell.angle_beta   90.00
_cell.angle_gamma   90.00
#
_symmetry.space_group_name_H-M   'P 1'
#
loop_
_entity.id
_entity.type
_entity.pdbx_description
1 polymer ?
#
loop_
_entity_poly.entity_id
_entity_poly.type
_entity_poly.pdbx_seq_one_letter_code
_entity_poly.pdbx_strand_id
1 'polypeptide(L)'
;MHLVVDSTDLKVYGEGEWKAIHTLQKTEIPQIMTLWTIQSIAVWKILQREKVLFADQRYSEVLFFDAYRWMVKQMERRIESESETTSLPLWAWYQWEGKRRKPDLRRSAHLPKGQCGVRIEFEQSDKGVLLSDFELWHYVLNYWYLPRNVADGEAFEAELSEHNLSFFEMKPLPVRAYHQRIEDSWDRIFDLDWTEEEISDPFSKKSIQATFWRLHLDQIRDVHFFTAR
;
A
#
# COMPACT_ATOMS: atom_id res chain seq x y z
N MET A 1 39.31 -14.99 44.32
CA MET A 1 40.28 -14.10 45.00
C MET A 1 39.51 -12.88 45.48
N HIS A 2 39.69 -12.56 46.75
CA HIS A 2 38.85 -11.72 47.62
C HIS A 2 38.54 -10.28 47.16
N LEU A 3 37.30 -9.86 47.49
CA LEU A 3 36.85 -8.59 48.14
C LEU A 3 37.19 -7.28 47.39
N VAL A 4 36.35 -6.24 47.34
CA VAL A 4 35.80 -5.47 48.47
C VAL A 4 34.62 -4.62 47.92
N VAL A 5 33.54 -4.57 48.70
CA VAL A 5 32.47 -3.56 48.56
C VAL A 5 33.01 -2.29 49.21
N ASP A 6 33.12 -1.19 48.47
CA ASP A 6 33.41 0.11 49.04
C ASP A 6 32.12 0.93 49.14
N SER A 7 31.83 1.34 50.37
CA SER A 7 30.61 1.98 50.82
C SER A 7 30.95 3.40 51.26
N THR A 8 31.13 4.32 50.32
CA THR A 8 31.22 5.74 50.67
C THR A 8 30.95 6.62 49.45
N ASP A 9 29.69 7.03 49.27
CA ASP A 9 29.33 8.37 48.79
C ASP A 9 27.82 8.55 48.89
N LEU A 10 27.34 8.68 50.13
CA LEU A 10 26.03 9.26 50.44
C LEU A 10 26.10 10.76 50.13
N LYS A 11 25.85 11.13 48.87
CA LYS A 11 25.44 12.50 48.57
C LYS A 11 23.93 12.59 48.73
N VAL A 12 23.55 13.20 49.85
CA VAL A 12 22.20 13.72 50.09
C VAL A 12 21.95 14.82 49.05
N TYR A 13 21.24 14.48 47.97
CA TYR A 13 20.65 15.47 47.06
C TYR A 13 19.16 15.56 47.38
N GLY A 14 18.70 16.81 47.52
CA GLY A 14 17.43 17.18 48.13
C GLY A 14 16.19 16.69 47.41
N GLU A 15 15.09 16.72 48.15
CA GLU A 15 13.73 16.51 47.66
C GLU A 15 13.40 17.54 46.57
N GLY A 16 13.58 17.14 45.32
CA GLY A 16 13.19 17.97 44.19
C GLY A 16 13.92 17.61 42.92
N GLU A 17 13.68 16.41 42.37
CA GLU A 17 13.83 16.09 40.93
C GLU A 17 13.47 14.62 40.63
N TRP A 18 12.29 14.16 41.05
CA TRP A 18 11.70 12.91 40.54
C TRP A 18 10.69 13.22 39.43
N LYS A 19 11.17 13.79 38.34
CA LYS A 19 10.49 13.74 37.02
C LYS A 19 11.52 13.50 35.93
N ALA A 20 12.30 12.43 36.08
CA ALA A 20 12.94 11.79 34.94
C ALA A 20 11.84 11.06 34.16
N ILE A 21 11.37 11.73 33.11
CA ILE A 21 10.36 11.29 32.17
C ILE A 21 10.88 10.01 31.52
N HIS A 22 10.42 8.85 31.99
CA HIS A 22 10.41 7.65 31.17
C HIS A 22 9.39 7.89 30.07
N THR A 23 9.82 8.49 28.96
CA THR A 23 9.12 8.37 27.69
C THR A 23 9.28 6.92 27.25
N LEU A 24 8.41 6.06 27.79
CA LEU A 24 8.16 4.75 27.20
C LEU A 24 7.66 5.03 25.78
N GLN A 25 8.52 4.89 24.78
CA GLN A 25 8.06 4.60 23.44
C GLN A 25 7.18 3.36 23.58
N LYS A 26 5.86 3.54 23.47
CA LYS A 26 4.95 2.42 23.35
C LYS A 26 5.38 1.68 22.08
N THR A 27 6.06 0.55 22.25
CA THR A 27 6.30 -0.37 21.16
C THR A 27 4.91 -0.90 20.78
N GLU A 28 4.27 -0.26 19.81
CA GLU A 28 2.99 -0.75 19.30
C GLU A 28 3.22 -2.14 18.73
N ILE A 29 2.57 -3.12 19.37
CA ILE A 29 2.56 -4.50 18.92
C ILE A 29 1.90 -4.49 17.54
N PRO A 30 2.61 -4.96 16.49
CA PRO A 30 2.05 -4.95 15.15
C PRO A 30 0.74 -5.72 15.11
N GLN A 31 -0.30 -5.14 14.51
CA GLN A 31 -1.56 -5.83 14.33
C GLN A 31 -1.46 -6.74 13.11
N ILE A 32 -1.97 -7.97 13.25
CA ILE A 32 -2.05 -8.91 12.14
C ILE A 32 -3.35 -8.66 11.37
N MET A 33 -3.26 -8.56 10.05
CA MET A 33 -4.41 -8.41 9.17
C MET A 33 -4.52 -9.57 8.17
N THR A 34 -5.75 -10.03 7.94
CA THR A 34 -6.07 -11.00 6.88
C THR A 34 -6.16 -10.32 5.52
N LEU A 35 -5.45 -10.80 4.52
CA LEU A 35 -5.47 -10.26 3.15
C LEU A 35 -5.77 -11.37 2.15
N TRP A 36 -6.19 -10.97 0.95
CA TRP A 36 -6.44 -11.92 -0.15
C TRP A 36 -5.72 -11.52 -1.43
N THR A 37 -4.85 -12.37 -1.95
CA THR A 37 -4.25 -12.18 -3.28
C THR A 37 -4.80 -13.20 -4.27
N ILE A 38 -4.90 -12.81 -5.54
CA ILE A 38 -5.30 -13.71 -6.63
C ILE A 38 -4.07 -13.94 -7.49
N GLN A 39 -3.71 -15.20 -7.71
CA GLN A 39 -2.49 -15.60 -8.40
C GLN A 39 -2.77 -16.69 -9.43
N SER A 40 -1.92 -16.78 -10.45
CA SER A 40 -1.96 -17.89 -11.38
C SER A 40 -1.50 -19.20 -10.70
N ILE A 41 -1.89 -20.35 -11.26
CA ILE A 41 -1.40 -21.66 -10.79
C ILE A 41 0.13 -21.75 -10.87
N ALA A 42 0.76 -21.10 -11.84
CA ALA A 42 2.21 -21.08 -11.97
C ALA A 42 2.87 -20.35 -10.79
N VAL A 43 2.36 -19.17 -10.43
CA VAL A 43 2.84 -18.39 -9.28
C VAL A 43 2.61 -19.15 -7.97
N TRP A 44 1.47 -19.82 -7.83
CA TRP A 44 1.21 -20.68 -6.67
C TRP A 44 2.26 -21.78 -6.50
N LYS A 45 2.61 -22.48 -7.59
CA LYS A 45 3.66 -23.51 -7.57
C LYS A 45 5.03 -22.94 -7.20
N ILE A 46 5.34 -21.71 -7.63
CA ILE A 46 6.57 -21.02 -7.25
C ILE A 46 6.58 -20.77 -5.73
N LEU A 47 5.50 -20.20 -5.18
CA LEU A 47 5.39 -19.97 -3.73
C LEU A 47 5.51 -21.28 -2.93
N GLN A 48 4.90 -22.37 -3.38
CA GLN A 48 5.04 -23.68 -2.71
C GLN A 48 6.48 -24.21 -2.72
N ARG A 49 7.22 -23.99 -3.81
CA ARG A 49 8.60 -24.46 -3.99
C ARG A 49 9.57 -23.60 -3.20
N GLU A 50 9.53 -22.29 -3.39
CA GLU A 50 10.48 -21.33 -2.84
C GLU A 50 10.14 -20.90 -1.41
N LYS A 51 8.93 -21.20 -0.93
CA LYS A 51 8.40 -20.81 0.40
C LYS A 51 8.19 -19.31 0.60
N VAL A 52 8.67 -18.50 -0.33
CA VAL A 52 8.46 -17.05 -0.38
C VAL A 52 8.16 -16.63 -1.81
N LEU A 53 7.25 -15.68 -1.96
CA LEU A 53 6.91 -15.04 -3.23
C LEU A 53 7.29 -13.57 -3.18
N PHE A 54 7.93 -13.11 -4.25
CA PHE A 54 8.18 -11.71 -4.55
C PHE A 54 7.49 -11.35 -5.87
N ALA A 55 7.15 -10.07 -6.05
CA ALA A 55 6.72 -9.63 -7.36
C ALA A 55 7.90 -9.67 -8.34
N ASP A 56 7.67 -10.26 -9.51
CA ASP A 56 8.67 -10.38 -10.56
C ASP A 56 8.28 -9.48 -11.74
N GLN A 57 9.19 -8.55 -12.05
CA GLN A 57 9.02 -7.52 -13.08
C GLN A 57 8.65 -8.10 -14.45
N ARG A 58 9.05 -9.35 -14.75
CA ARG A 58 8.75 -10.04 -16.01
C ARG A 58 7.27 -10.33 -16.22
N TYR A 59 6.47 -10.33 -15.15
CA TYR A 59 5.04 -10.58 -15.20
C TYR A 59 4.19 -9.33 -15.04
N SER A 60 4.82 -8.15 -14.99
CA SER A 60 4.14 -6.87 -14.88
C SER A 60 3.99 -6.23 -16.27
N GLU A 61 2.85 -5.59 -16.51
CA GLU A 61 2.63 -4.83 -17.74
C GLU A 61 3.53 -3.59 -17.75
N VAL A 62 4.36 -3.46 -18.79
CA VAL A 62 5.33 -2.36 -18.94
C VAL A 62 4.65 -0.99 -18.90
N LEU A 63 3.42 -0.91 -19.40
CA LEU A 63 2.62 0.32 -19.45
C LEU A 63 2.35 0.92 -18.07
N PHE A 64 2.35 0.13 -16.99
CA PHE A 64 2.05 0.61 -15.64
C PHE A 64 3.30 0.76 -14.77
N PHE A 65 4.51 0.64 -15.34
CA PHE A 65 5.74 0.69 -14.56
C PHE A 65 5.93 2.01 -13.81
N ASP A 66 5.58 3.15 -14.40
CA ASP A 66 5.77 4.44 -13.73
C ASP A 66 4.84 4.59 -12.52
N ALA A 67 3.58 4.18 -12.67
CA ALA A 67 2.63 4.10 -11.55
C ALA A 67 3.14 3.14 -10.46
N TYR A 68 3.62 1.95 -10.84
CA TYR A 68 4.14 0.98 -9.87
C TYR A 68 5.42 1.48 -9.19
N ARG A 69 6.32 2.16 -9.91
CA ARG A 69 7.49 2.82 -9.31
C ARG A 69 7.09 3.93 -8.35
N TRP A 70 6.06 4.71 -8.68
CA TRP A 70 5.51 5.69 -7.75
C TRP A 70 5.00 4.98 -6.48
N MET A 71 4.22 3.90 -6.61
CA MET A 71 3.74 3.13 -5.47
C MET A 71 4.89 2.54 -4.63
N VAL A 72 5.96 2.02 -5.25
CA VAL A 72 7.18 1.56 -4.55
C VAL A 72 7.76 2.68 -3.70
N LYS A 73 7.90 3.90 -4.23
CA LYS A 73 8.40 5.05 -3.45
C LYS A 73 7.48 5.35 -2.26
N GLN A 74 6.17 5.16 -2.40
CA GLN A 74 5.23 5.37 -1.29
C GLN A 74 5.34 4.27 -0.24
N MET A 75 5.55 3.02 -0.65
CA MET A 75 5.80 1.89 0.25
C MET A 75 7.10 2.10 1.03
N GLU A 76 8.21 2.46 0.37
CA GLU A 76 9.49 2.73 1.02
C GLU A 76 9.41 3.81 2.11
N ARG A 77 8.48 4.76 1.96
CA ARG A 77 8.26 5.85 2.93
C ARG A 77 7.34 5.47 4.09
N ARG A 78 6.41 4.54 3.89
CA ARG A 78 5.27 4.31 4.79
C ARG A 78 5.25 2.95 5.49
N ILE A 79 5.97 1.95 4.97
CA ILE A 79 5.95 0.60 5.53
C ILE A 79 7.37 0.10 5.79
N GLU A 80 7.48 -0.77 6.79
CA GLU A 80 8.74 -1.41 7.11
C GLU A 80 9.19 -2.31 5.95
N SER A 81 10.47 -2.23 5.65
CA SER A 81 11.12 -3.05 4.63
C SER A 81 12.19 -3.91 5.30
N GLU A 82 12.10 -5.22 5.10
CA GLU A 82 13.18 -6.13 5.45
C GLU A 82 14.18 -6.15 4.29
N SER A 83 15.04 -5.11 4.28
CA SER A 83 16.27 -4.94 3.50
C SER A 83 16.45 -5.85 2.28
N GLU A 84 15.92 -5.42 1.13
CA GLU A 84 16.38 -5.63 -0.26
C GLU A 84 15.24 -5.22 -1.23
N THR A 85 14.84 -3.95 -1.21
CA THR A 85 13.73 -3.46 -2.05
C THR A 85 14.19 -3.12 -3.46
N THR A 86 14.36 -4.14 -4.30
CA THR A 86 14.36 -4.01 -5.77
C THR A 86 13.09 -4.58 -6.42
N SER A 87 12.14 -5.03 -5.59
CA SER A 87 10.92 -5.71 -6.04
C SER A 87 9.76 -4.73 -6.27
N LEU A 88 8.92 -5.05 -7.26
CA LEU A 88 7.62 -4.40 -7.43
C LEU A 88 6.67 -4.75 -6.27
N PRO A 89 5.55 -4.01 -6.08
CA PRO A 89 4.54 -4.40 -5.11
C PRO A 89 3.90 -5.75 -5.47
N LEU A 90 3.70 -6.61 -4.46
CA LEU A 90 2.64 -7.61 -4.52
C LEU A 90 1.32 -6.95 -4.12
N TRP A 91 0.25 -7.33 -4.82
CA TRP A 91 -1.09 -6.78 -4.61
C TRP A 91 -2.00 -7.80 -3.92
N ALA A 92 -2.80 -7.29 -2.98
CA ALA A 92 -3.87 -8.03 -2.33
C ALA A 92 -5.08 -7.14 -2.07
N TRP A 93 -6.16 -7.76 -1.61
CA TRP A 93 -7.37 -7.11 -1.15
C TRP A 93 -7.39 -7.11 0.37
N TYR A 94 -7.66 -5.94 0.95
CA TYR A 94 -8.01 -5.80 2.36
C TYR A 94 -9.54 -5.75 2.53
N GLN A 95 -10.24 -5.05 1.64
CA GLN A 95 -11.68 -4.87 1.67
C GLN A 95 -12.26 -4.94 0.26
N TRP A 96 -13.43 -5.57 0.09
CA TRP A 96 -14.10 -5.71 -1.21
C TRP A 96 -15.54 -5.20 -1.16
N GLU A 97 -15.83 -4.17 -1.96
CA GLU A 97 -17.14 -3.48 -2.05
C GLU A 97 -17.65 -3.08 -0.65
N GLY A 98 -16.82 -2.37 0.11
CA GLY A 98 -17.21 -1.82 1.41
C GLY A 98 -17.29 -2.81 2.57
N LYS A 99 -16.96 -4.08 2.33
CA LYS A 99 -17.04 -5.15 3.33
C LYS A 99 -15.69 -5.82 3.52
N ARG A 100 -15.34 -6.08 4.77
CA ARG A 100 -14.15 -6.84 5.16
C ARG A 100 -14.28 -8.30 4.75
N ARG A 101 -14.08 -8.58 3.46
CA ARG A 101 -14.24 -9.89 2.84
C ARG A 101 -13.32 -10.04 1.62
N LYS A 102 -13.10 -11.28 1.25
CA LYS A 102 -12.41 -11.69 0.03
C LYS A 102 -13.12 -11.21 -1.25
N PRO A 103 -12.37 -10.95 -2.34
CA PRO A 103 -12.94 -10.57 -3.64
C PRO A 103 -13.81 -11.69 -4.22
N ASP A 104 -14.85 -11.28 -4.96
CA ASP A 104 -15.75 -12.19 -5.66
C ASP A 104 -15.14 -12.65 -6.99
N LEU A 105 -14.71 -13.91 -7.05
CA LEU A 105 -14.04 -14.52 -8.19
C LEU A 105 -14.92 -14.66 -9.44
N ARG A 106 -16.22 -14.32 -9.36
CA ARG A 106 -17.13 -14.27 -10.50
C ARG A 106 -17.01 -12.95 -11.28
N ARG A 107 -16.31 -11.95 -10.73
CA ARG A 107 -16.02 -10.69 -11.43
C ARG A 107 -14.90 -10.88 -12.44
N SER A 108 -14.94 -10.09 -13.51
CA SER A 108 -13.92 -10.06 -14.56
C SER A 108 -12.64 -9.37 -14.08
N ALA A 109 -11.61 -9.36 -14.93
CA ALA A 109 -10.32 -8.67 -14.73
C ALA A 109 -9.39 -9.19 -13.61
N HIS A 110 -9.78 -10.21 -12.86
CA HIS A 110 -8.85 -10.87 -11.90
C HIS A 110 -7.79 -11.73 -12.61
N LEU A 111 -8.19 -12.48 -13.63
CA LEU A 111 -7.34 -13.28 -14.51
C LEU A 111 -8.01 -13.36 -15.89
N PRO A 112 -7.25 -13.63 -16.97
CA PRO A 112 -7.80 -13.95 -18.28
C PRO A 112 -8.90 -15.01 -18.21
N LYS A 113 -10.00 -14.79 -18.96
CA LYS A 113 -11.16 -15.69 -18.99
C LYS A 113 -10.74 -17.12 -19.33
N GLY A 114 -11.25 -18.09 -18.55
CA GLY A 114 -10.93 -19.50 -18.70
C GLY A 114 -9.61 -19.93 -18.06
N GLN A 115 -8.79 -19.01 -17.55
CA GLN A 115 -7.57 -19.35 -16.85
C GLN A 115 -7.86 -19.86 -15.44
N CYS A 116 -7.19 -20.95 -15.05
CA CYS A 116 -7.20 -21.43 -13.67
C CYS A 116 -6.29 -20.55 -12.80
N GLY A 117 -6.77 -20.23 -11.60
CA GLY A 117 -6.05 -19.44 -10.61
C GLY A 117 -6.32 -19.92 -9.19
N VAL A 118 -5.64 -19.27 -8.25
CA VAL A 118 -5.88 -19.42 -6.82
C VAL A 118 -6.19 -18.07 -6.20
N ARG A 119 -7.12 -18.04 -5.25
CA ARG A 119 -7.23 -16.97 -4.28
C ARG A 119 -6.61 -17.46 -2.98
N ILE A 120 -5.59 -16.75 -2.51
CA ILE A 120 -4.84 -17.08 -1.30
C ILE A 120 -5.28 -16.11 -0.21
N GLU A 121 -5.74 -16.64 0.91
CA GLU A 121 -5.94 -15.92 2.16
C GLU A 121 -4.69 -16.05 3.02
N PHE A 122 -4.18 -14.93 3.54
CA PHE A 122 -2.97 -14.92 4.34
C PHE A 122 -3.00 -13.83 5.41
N GLU A 123 -2.10 -13.93 6.37
CA GLU A 123 -1.92 -12.96 7.44
C GLU A 123 -0.62 -12.19 7.30
N GLN A 124 -0.67 -10.87 7.46
CA GLN A 124 0.49 -10.00 7.38
C GLN A 124 0.44 -8.96 8.50
N SER A 125 1.59 -8.50 8.97
CA SER A 125 1.65 -7.35 9.88
C SER A 125 1.24 -6.08 9.16
N ASP A 126 0.43 -5.27 9.84
CA ASP A 126 0.08 -3.89 9.45
C ASP A 126 1.29 -3.02 9.10
N LYS A 127 2.42 -3.18 9.80
CA LYS A 127 3.67 -2.45 9.52
C LYS A 127 4.29 -2.78 8.16
N GLY A 128 3.96 -3.94 7.58
CA GLY A 128 4.46 -4.39 6.28
C GLY A 128 3.47 -4.21 5.12
N VAL A 129 2.36 -3.48 5.33
CA VAL A 129 1.27 -3.35 4.36
C VAL A 129 0.88 -1.89 4.16
N LEU A 130 0.86 -1.45 2.90
CA LEU A 130 0.33 -0.14 2.53
C LEU A 130 -1.05 -0.31 1.89
N LEU A 131 -2.08 0.18 2.57
CA LEU A 131 -3.46 0.16 2.09
C LEU A 131 -3.74 1.38 1.23
N SER A 132 -4.51 1.21 0.14
CA SER A 132 -4.98 2.32 -0.68
C SER A 132 -6.40 2.06 -1.20
N ASP A 133 -7.10 3.13 -1.56
CA ASP A 133 -8.37 3.06 -2.27
C ASP A 133 -8.15 2.49 -3.67
N PHE A 134 -8.90 1.42 -4.01
CA PHE A 134 -8.79 0.75 -5.31
C PHE A 134 -9.35 1.58 -6.46
N GLU A 135 -10.43 2.35 -6.25
CA GLU A 135 -11.01 3.18 -7.30
C GLU A 135 -10.11 4.37 -7.59
N LEU A 136 -9.63 5.06 -6.54
CA LEU A 136 -8.74 6.21 -6.71
C LEU A 136 -7.36 5.86 -7.29
N TRP A 137 -6.92 4.61 -7.16
CA TRP A 137 -5.69 4.13 -7.80
C TRP A 137 -5.68 4.34 -9.33
N HIS A 138 -6.85 4.36 -9.97
CA HIS A 138 -6.95 4.62 -11.41
C HIS A 138 -6.48 6.04 -11.80
N TYR A 139 -6.52 7.02 -10.89
CA TYR A 139 -5.92 8.33 -11.14
C TYR A 139 -4.40 8.22 -11.30
N VAL A 140 -3.74 7.40 -10.49
CA VAL A 140 -2.30 7.16 -10.60
C VAL A 140 -1.98 6.39 -11.87
N LEU A 141 -2.71 5.29 -12.14
CA LEU A 141 -2.52 4.47 -13.34
C LEU A 141 -2.63 5.28 -14.63
N ASN A 142 -3.55 6.23 -14.67
CA ASN A 142 -3.83 7.03 -15.86
C ASN A 142 -3.08 8.37 -15.90
N TYR A 143 -2.23 8.68 -14.92
CA TYR A 143 -1.59 10.00 -14.81
C TYR A 143 -2.62 11.15 -14.77
N TRP A 144 -3.69 11.00 -13.98
CA TRP A 144 -4.71 12.03 -13.82
C TRP A 144 -4.51 12.81 -12.53
N TYR A 145 -4.81 14.10 -12.54
CA TYR A 145 -4.92 14.87 -11.31
C TYR A 145 -6.07 14.32 -10.49
N LEU A 146 -5.82 14.00 -9.21
CA LEU A 146 -6.86 13.60 -8.26
C LEU A 146 -7.34 14.86 -7.53
N PRO A 147 -8.51 15.44 -7.87
CA PRO A 147 -8.89 16.73 -7.32
C PRO A 147 -9.46 16.62 -5.91
N ARG A 148 -9.44 17.72 -5.16
CA ARG A 148 -10.03 17.80 -3.81
C ARG A 148 -11.56 17.85 -3.82
N ASN A 149 -12.11 18.35 -4.90
CA ASN A 149 -13.53 18.48 -5.23
C ASN A 149 -13.63 18.85 -6.71
N VAL A 150 -14.83 18.85 -7.27
CA VAL A 150 -15.06 19.14 -8.69
C VAL A 150 -14.43 20.47 -9.11
N ALA A 151 -14.62 21.53 -8.32
CA ALA A 151 -14.10 22.87 -8.62
C ALA A 151 -12.56 22.93 -8.65
N ASP A 152 -11.86 22.18 -7.78
CA ASP A 152 -10.40 22.07 -7.79
C ASP A 152 -9.89 21.37 -9.06
N GLY A 153 -10.64 20.39 -9.57
CA GLY A 153 -10.35 19.71 -10.83
C GLY A 153 -10.52 20.65 -12.03
N GLU A 154 -11.69 21.29 -12.13
CA GLU A 154 -12.01 22.26 -13.19
C GLU A 154 -10.99 23.41 -13.22
N ALA A 155 -10.62 23.95 -12.05
CA ALA A 155 -9.63 25.01 -11.96
C ALA A 155 -8.26 24.57 -12.47
N PHE A 156 -7.82 23.35 -12.13
CA PHE A 156 -6.54 22.84 -12.60
C PHE A 156 -6.53 22.57 -14.10
N GLU A 157 -7.62 22.03 -14.65
CA GLU A 157 -7.76 21.81 -16.09
C GLU A 157 -7.79 23.14 -16.87
N ALA A 158 -8.49 24.15 -16.36
CA ALA A 158 -8.49 25.49 -16.94
C ALA A 158 -7.08 26.11 -16.96
N GLU A 159 -6.36 26.04 -15.84
CA GLU A 159 -4.98 26.52 -15.72
C GLU A 159 -4.04 25.83 -16.72
N LEU A 160 -4.16 24.50 -16.91
CA LEU A 160 -3.37 23.79 -17.92
C LEU A 160 -3.72 24.23 -19.35
N SER A 161 -5.00 24.44 -19.63
CA SER A 161 -5.50 24.86 -20.95
C SER A 161 -4.94 26.24 -21.36
N GLU A 162 -4.82 27.19 -20.42
CA GLU A 162 -4.18 28.49 -20.66
C GLU A 162 -2.73 28.36 -21.16
N HIS A 163 -2.07 27.25 -20.80
CA HIS A 163 -0.71 26.93 -21.24
C HIS A 163 -0.65 25.92 -22.40
N ASN A 164 -1.79 25.57 -23.02
CA ASN A 164 -1.91 24.53 -24.04
C ASN A 164 -1.40 23.15 -23.57
N LEU A 165 -1.66 22.82 -22.31
CA LEU A 165 -1.31 21.54 -21.69
C LEU A 165 -2.58 20.74 -21.39
N SER A 166 -2.47 19.41 -21.45
CA SER A 166 -3.51 18.48 -21.06
C SER A 166 -2.87 17.21 -20.52
N PHE A 167 -3.16 16.86 -19.27
CA PHE A 167 -2.66 15.59 -18.72
C PHE A 167 -3.38 14.37 -19.32
N PHE A 168 -4.46 14.55 -20.10
CA PHE A 168 -5.08 13.45 -20.85
C PHE A 168 -4.27 13.08 -22.10
N GLU A 169 -3.66 14.07 -22.74
CA GLU A 169 -2.95 13.92 -24.02
C GLU A 169 -1.43 13.84 -23.86
N MET A 170 -0.89 14.49 -22.82
CA MET A 170 0.55 14.65 -22.61
C MET A 170 0.95 14.10 -21.25
N LYS A 171 1.63 12.95 -21.28
CA LYS A 171 2.03 12.19 -20.10
C LYS A 171 3.50 11.78 -20.20
N PRO A 172 4.38 12.19 -19.27
CA PRO A 172 4.14 13.17 -18.22
C PRO A 172 3.97 14.61 -18.78
N LEU A 173 3.46 15.52 -17.95
CA LEU A 173 3.45 16.95 -18.29
C LEU A 173 4.90 17.49 -18.32
N PRO A 174 5.27 18.32 -19.31
CA PRO A 174 6.64 18.80 -19.51
C PRO A 174 7.04 19.87 -18.48
N VAL A 175 6.05 20.54 -17.88
CA VAL A 175 6.28 21.54 -16.82
C VAL A 175 6.33 20.82 -15.48
N ARG A 176 7.52 20.82 -14.87
CA ARG A 176 7.79 20.12 -13.59
C ARG A 176 6.81 20.48 -12.47
N ALA A 177 6.40 21.74 -12.36
CA ALA A 177 5.46 22.18 -11.32
C ALA A 177 4.08 21.50 -11.46
N TYR A 178 3.56 21.38 -12.68
CA TYR A 178 2.29 20.71 -12.93
C TYR A 178 2.40 19.19 -12.77
N HIS A 179 3.51 18.59 -13.21
CA HIS A 179 3.79 17.19 -12.94
C HIS A 179 3.80 16.89 -11.43
N GLN A 180 4.51 17.70 -10.64
CA GLN A 180 4.57 17.53 -9.19
C GLN A 180 3.20 17.70 -8.54
N ARG A 181 2.40 18.69 -8.97
CA ARG A 181 1.04 18.89 -8.45
C ARG A 181 0.13 17.68 -8.73
N ILE A 182 0.31 17.00 -9.86
CA ILE A 182 -0.37 15.74 -10.15
C ILE A 182 0.11 14.63 -9.19
N GLU A 183 1.42 14.41 -9.05
CA GLU A 183 1.94 13.37 -8.16
C GLU A 183 1.54 13.60 -6.68
N ASP A 184 1.59 14.85 -6.22
CA ASP A 184 1.21 15.23 -4.86
C ASP A 184 -0.29 14.99 -4.61
N SER A 185 -1.11 15.14 -5.65
CA SER A 185 -2.55 14.89 -5.56
C SER A 185 -2.88 13.42 -5.29
N TRP A 186 -2.01 12.50 -5.72
CA TRP A 186 -2.19 11.06 -5.58
C TRP A 186 -2.02 10.55 -4.15
N ASP A 187 -1.37 11.30 -3.25
CA ASP A 187 -1.23 10.88 -1.86
C ASP A 187 -2.60 10.67 -1.17
N ARG A 188 -3.68 11.29 -1.68
CA ARG A 188 -5.05 11.09 -1.17
C ARG A 188 -5.58 9.67 -1.34
N ILE A 189 -5.01 8.83 -2.22
CA ILE A 189 -5.45 7.42 -2.32
C ILE A 189 -5.21 6.65 -1.01
N PHE A 190 -4.32 7.13 -0.15
CA PHE A 190 -4.00 6.53 1.14
C PHE A 190 -4.89 7.06 2.27
N ASP A 191 -5.64 8.14 2.05
CA ASP A 191 -6.61 8.67 3.00
C ASP A 191 -7.94 7.92 2.82
N LEU A 192 -8.07 6.80 3.52
CA LEU A 192 -9.22 5.90 3.41
C LEU A 192 -10.49 6.46 4.07
N ASP A 193 -10.35 7.48 4.91
CA ASP A 193 -11.45 8.15 5.59
C ASP A 193 -11.94 9.38 4.81
N TRP A 194 -11.13 9.90 3.87
CA TRP A 194 -11.53 10.98 2.99
C TRP A 194 -12.65 10.55 2.04
N THR A 195 -13.62 11.45 1.94
CA THR A 195 -14.79 11.35 1.07
C THR A 195 -15.05 12.69 0.45
N GLU A 196 -15.40 12.68 -0.82
CA GLU A 196 -15.81 13.87 -1.54
C GLU A 196 -16.91 13.46 -2.51
N GLU A 197 -18.02 14.18 -2.47
CA GLU A 197 -19.15 13.92 -3.35
C GLU A 197 -18.66 13.92 -4.81
N GLU A 198 -19.05 12.90 -5.58
CA GLU A 198 -18.63 12.65 -6.97
C GLU A 198 -17.21 12.10 -7.20
N ILE A 199 -16.30 12.15 -6.22
CA ILE A 199 -14.92 11.69 -6.40
C ILE A 199 -14.61 10.44 -5.58
N SER A 200 -15.01 10.41 -4.31
CA SER A 200 -14.57 9.38 -3.37
C SER A 200 -15.69 8.91 -2.45
N ASP A 201 -15.94 7.61 -2.48
CA ASP A 201 -16.93 6.94 -1.63
C ASP A 201 -16.49 6.88 -0.16
N PRO A 202 -17.42 6.82 0.82
CA PRO A 202 -17.10 6.53 2.22
C PRO A 202 -16.45 5.15 2.40
N PHE A 203 -15.63 5.00 3.44
CA PHE A 203 -14.92 3.76 3.79
C PHE A 203 -15.81 2.51 3.70
N SER A 204 -17.07 2.62 4.14
CA SER A 204 -18.07 1.54 4.12
C SER A 204 -18.54 1.09 2.74
N LYS A 205 -18.11 1.77 1.67
CA LYS A 205 -18.36 1.42 0.27
C LYS A 205 -17.08 1.16 -0.51
N LYS A 206 -15.93 1.67 -0.05
CA LYS A 206 -14.63 1.50 -0.71
C LYS A 206 -14.24 0.02 -0.88
N SER A 207 -13.69 -0.31 -2.04
CA SER A 207 -12.79 -1.45 -2.17
C SER A 207 -11.38 -0.98 -1.81
N ILE A 208 -10.71 -1.69 -0.91
CA ILE A 208 -9.39 -1.31 -0.39
C ILE A 208 -8.41 -2.40 -0.80
N GLN A 209 -7.42 -1.98 -1.58
CA GLN A 209 -6.29 -2.82 -1.96
C GLN A 209 -5.15 -2.64 -0.97
N ALA A 210 -4.21 -3.59 -1.01
CA ALA A 210 -3.06 -3.67 -0.14
C ALA A 210 -1.84 -3.96 -1.00
N THR A 211 -0.75 -3.25 -0.73
CA THR A 211 0.57 -3.54 -1.30
C THR A 211 1.54 -3.96 -0.21
N PHE A 212 2.39 -4.93 -0.53
CA PHE A 212 3.36 -5.50 0.39
C PHE A 212 4.54 -6.11 -0.41
N TRP A 213 5.68 -6.29 0.23
CA TRP A 213 6.91 -6.67 -0.47
C TRP A 213 6.99 -8.15 -0.85
N ARG A 214 6.53 -9.03 0.04
CA ARG A 214 6.67 -10.49 -0.11
C ARG A 214 5.59 -11.26 0.65
N LEU A 215 5.26 -12.46 0.16
CA LEU A 215 4.36 -13.41 0.82
C LEU A 215 5.13 -14.67 1.20
N HIS A 216 5.18 -15.00 2.48
CA HIS A 216 5.71 -16.28 2.95
C HIS A 216 4.63 -17.36 2.97
N LEU A 217 5.02 -18.61 2.73
CA LEU A 217 4.08 -19.73 2.67
C LEU A 217 3.40 -20.01 4.02
N ASP A 218 4.10 -19.76 5.14
CA ASP A 218 3.59 -19.95 6.50
C ASP A 218 2.54 -18.90 6.93
N GLN A 219 2.47 -17.78 6.22
CA GLN A 219 1.45 -16.74 6.38
C GLN A 219 0.09 -17.16 5.82
N ILE A 220 0.05 -18.18 4.97
CA ILE A 220 -1.17 -18.62 4.29
C ILE A 220 -2.11 -19.34 5.26
N ARG A 221 -3.39 -19.00 5.18
CA ARG A 221 -4.47 -19.57 5.99
C ARG A 221 -5.46 -20.40 5.17
N ASP A 222 -5.75 -19.98 3.94
CA ASP A 222 -6.63 -20.71 3.02
C ASP A 222 -6.22 -20.52 1.56
N VAL A 223 -6.50 -21.51 0.71
CA VAL A 223 -6.26 -21.46 -0.73
C VAL A 223 -7.46 -22.01 -1.48
N HIS A 224 -8.08 -21.15 -2.30
CA HIS A 224 -9.24 -21.51 -3.10
C HIS A 224 -8.92 -21.51 -4.60
N PHE A 225 -9.02 -22.67 -5.24
CA PHE A 225 -8.82 -22.83 -6.68
C PHE A 225 -10.08 -22.44 -7.45
N PHE A 226 -9.92 -21.75 -8.57
CA PHE A 226 -11.03 -21.33 -9.42
C PHE A 226 -10.64 -21.24 -10.90
N THR A 227 -11.64 -21.13 -11.76
CA THR A 227 -11.48 -20.77 -13.18
C THR A 227 -12.12 -19.41 -13.40
N ALA A 228 -11.36 -18.46 -13.96
CA ALA A 228 -11.83 -17.12 -14.25
C ALA A 228 -12.96 -17.12 -15.29
N ARG A 229 -13.96 -16.27 -15.09
CA ARG A 229 -15.18 -16.20 -15.92
C ARG A 229 -15.13 -15.11 -16.98
#